data_AF-A0A3P5X974-F1
#
_entry.id   AF-A0A3P5X974-F1
#
_cell.length_a   1.000
_cell.length_b   1.000
_cell.length_c   1.000
_cell.angle_alpha   90.00
_cell.angle_beta   90.00
_cell.angle_gamma   90.00
#
_symmetry.space_group_name_H-M   'P 1'
#
loop_
_entity.id
_entity.type
_entity.pdbx_description
1 polymer ?
#
loop_
_entity_poly.entity_id
_entity_poly.type
_entity_poly.pdbx_seq_one_letter_code
_entity_poly.pdbx_strand_id
1 'polypeptide(L)'
;MARTSNPRYLIMLRRRWYAALDVPKDVRTRIGKARFKESLRTESLSTAEVRVRPVIAKWKQIIEAARYGSDDELERIKSLALEWREDLRRAGPQERETLIDVLPHVAATEATGSSVRLIQDIVLGQNTPLMIALPDWISTSTNTSKTKAMQKADINRLAQRFPMTADVTKKSVNAWVDELQETEGLSPSTIRRILSACRMYWKFLARKDFVSSETDPFSEAAPTKANSSKADKKEKRQPFSPAEVVQLRDKAAQKGDTKLADLITIGMWTGMRIEEICSVRHSDISGALLHKSGEGFIL
;
A
#
# COMPACT_ATOMS: atom_id res chain seq x y z
N MET A 1 -27.31 10.28 -26.97
CA MET A 1 -27.60 9.22 -25.99
C MET A 1 -26.39 9.03 -25.09
N ALA A 2 -26.47 9.45 -23.83
CA ALA A 2 -25.36 9.39 -22.89
C ALA A 2 -24.99 7.92 -22.61
N ARG A 3 -23.72 7.56 -22.84
CA ARG A 3 -23.17 6.28 -22.37
C ARG A 3 -23.02 6.40 -20.86
N THR A 4 -24.02 5.94 -20.11
CA THR A 4 -23.90 5.75 -18.67
C THR A 4 -22.74 4.77 -18.44
N SER A 5 -21.61 5.29 -17.98
CA SER A 5 -20.44 4.48 -17.65
C SER A 5 -20.84 3.49 -16.56
N ASN A 6 -20.94 2.21 -16.88
CA ASN A 6 -21.26 1.20 -15.88
C ASN A 6 -20.13 1.15 -14.83
N PRO A 7 -20.46 1.06 -13.53
CA PRO A 7 -19.47 0.88 -12.50
C PRO A 7 -18.67 -0.42 -12.73
N ARG A 8 -17.39 -0.38 -12.37
CA ARG A 8 -16.41 -1.45 -12.65
C ARG A 8 -16.95 -2.82 -12.21
N TYR A 9 -16.99 -3.78 -13.14
CA TYR A 9 -17.49 -5.15 -12.94
C TYR A 9 -19.00 -5.35 -12.73
N LEU A 10 -19.82 -4.30 -12.87
CA LEU A 10 -21.27 -4.38 -12.74
C LEU A 10 -21.97 -4.31 -14.10
N ILE A 11 -22.97 -5.17 -14.29
CA ILE A 11 -23.89 -5.12 -15.44
C ILE A 11 -25.33 -5.22 -14.95
N MET A 12 -26.24 -4.43 -15.54
CA MET A 12 -27.67 -4.45 -15.22
C MET A 12 -28.43 -5.30 -16.25
N LEU A 13 -29.21 -6.27 -15.76
CA LEU A 13 -30.00 -7.19 -16.59
C LEU A 13 -31.38 -7.37 -15.95
N ARG A 14 -32.45 -7.06 -16.70
CA ARG A 14 -33.86 -7.23 -16.26
C ARG A 14 -34.08 -6.69 -14.84
N ARG A 15 -33.69 -5.43 -14.60
CA ARG A 15 -33.76 -4.70 -13.32
C ARG A 15 -32.87 -5.20 -12.17
N ARG A 16 -32.07 -6.25 -12.36
CA ARG A 16 -31.13 -6.74 -11.33
C ARG A 16 -29.68 -6.50 -11.72
N TRP A 17 -28.84 -6.26 -10.71
CA TRP A 17 -27.40 -6.15 -10.86
C TRP A 17 -26.71 -7.51 -10.87
N TYR A 18 -25.70 -7.63 -11.72
CA TYR A 18 -24.83 -8.79 -11.85
C TYR A 18 -23.38 -8.36 -11.78
N ALA A 19 -22.54 -9.22 -11.21
CA ALA A 19 -21.09 -9.15 -11.36
C ALA A 19 -20.69 -9.77 -12.70
N ALA A 20 -19.72 -9.16 -13.39
CA ALA A 20 -19.11 -9.72 -14.59
C ALA A 20 -17.60 -9.46 -14.63
N LEU A 21 -16.82 -10.49 -14.96
CA LEU A 21 -15.37 -10.41 -15.11
C LEU A 21 -14.92 -11.28 -16.29
N ASP A 22 -14.18 -10.68 -17.23
CA ASP A 22 -13.60 -11.42 -18.35
C ASP A 22 -12.45 -12.31 -17.88
N VAL A 23 -12.43 -13.54 -18.39
CA VAL A 23 -11.34 -14.49 -18.12
C VAL A 23 -10.23 -14.24 -19.14
N PRO A 24 -8.97 -14.03 -18.68
CA PRO A 24 -7.81 -13.86 -19.56
C PRO A 24 -7.57 -15.07 -20.48
N LYS A 25 -7.15 -14.83 -21.73
CA LYS A 25 -7.06 -15.88 -22.78
C LYS A 25 -6.18 -17.07 -22.39
N ASP A 26 -5.10 -16.80 -21.67
CA ASP A 26 -4.10 -17.74 -21.15
C ASP A 26 -4.68 -18.79 -20.20
N VAL A 27 -5.73 -18.47 -19.44
CA VAL A 27 -6.34 -19.38 -18.46
C VAL A 27 -7.72 -19.91 -18.86
N ARG A 28 -8.27 -19.48 -20.01
CA ARG A 28 -9.59 -19.93 -20.49
C ARG A 28 -9.68 -21.43 -20.67
N THR A 29 -8.61 -22.07 -21.18
CA THR A 29 -8.58 -23.52 -21.41
C THR A 29 -8.67 -24.30 -20.09
N ARG A 30 -8.04 -23.82 -19.02
CA ARG A 30 -8.08 -24.44 -17.68
C ARG A 30 -9.40 -24.16 -16.94
N ILE A 31 -9.94 -22.95 -17.04
CA ILE A 31 -11.18 -22.53 -16.37
C ILE A 31 -12.43 -23.01 -17.12
N GLY A 32 -12.33 -23.25 -18.42
CA GLY A 32 -13.44 -23.67 -19.29
C GLY A 32 -14.47 -22.58 -19.58
N LYS A 33 -14.20 -21.32 -19.21
CA LYS A 33 -15.13 -20.17 -19.38
C LYS A 33 -14.40 -18.94 -19.88
N ALA A 34 -15.04 -18.18 -20.78
CA ALA A 34 -14.50 -16.92 -21.29
C ALA A 34 -14.83 -15.70 -20.42
N ARG A 35 -15.90 -15.77 -19.62
CA ARG A 35 -16.37 -14.70 -18.72
C ARG A 35 -17.11 -15.31 -17.53
N PHE A 36 -16.82 -14.81 -16.33
CA PHE A 36 -17.62 -15.07 -15.14
C PHE A 36 -18.81 -14.11 -15.07
N LYS A 37 -19.96 -14.63 -14.63
CA LYS A 37 -21.19 -13.86 -14.48
C LYS A 37 -22.05 -14.43 -13.35
N GLU A 38 -22.47 -13.60 -12.42
CA GLU A 38 -23.30 -14.01 -11.27
C GLU A 38 -24.24 -12.88 -10.83
N SER A 39 -25.47 -13.22 -10.43
CA SER A 39 -26.45 -12.23 -9.97
C SER A 39 -26.14 -11.78 -8.54
N LEU A 40 -26.12 -10.47 -8.31
CA LEU A 40 -25.96 -9.87 -6.98
C LEU A 40 -27.27 -9.80 -6.18
N ARG A 41 -28.37 -10.29 -6.79
CA ARG A 41 -29.71 -10.39 -6.19
C ARG A 41 -30.17 -9.08 -5.55
N THR A 42 -29.93 -7.97 -6.25
CA THR A 42 -30.35 -6.63 -5.83
C THR A 42 -30.63 -5.77 -7.06
N GLU A 43 -31.59 -4.86 -6.93
CA GLU A 43 -31.90 -3.81 -7.92
C GLU A 43 -31.22 -2.48 -7.53
N SER A 44 -30.77 -2.37 -6.27
CA SER A 44 -30.07 -1.20 -5.75
C SER A 44 -28.60 -1.21 -6.12
N LEU A 45 -28.14 -0.11 -6.75
CA LEU A 45 -26.75 0.08 -7.16
C LEU A 45 -25.79 0.08 -5.95
N SER A 46 -26.12 0.79 -4.87
CA SER A 46 -25.25 0.88 -3.68
C SER A 46 -25.04 -0.48 -3.03
N THR A 47 -26.09 -1.30 -2.96
CA THR A 47 -25.99 -2.67 -2.45
C THR A 47 -25.16 -3.56 -3.40
N ALA A 48 -25.28 -3.34 -4.71
CA ALA A 48 -24.51 -4.07 -5.70
C ALA A 48 -22.99 -3.77 -5.61
N GLU A 49 -22.61 -2.51 -5.39
CA GLU A 49 -21.21 -2.08 -5.25
C GLU A 49 -20.51 -2.68 -4.02
N VAL A 50 -21.26 -2.96 -2.95
CA VAL A 50 -20.72 -3.67 -1.78
C VAL A 50 -20.60 -5.17 -2.09
N ARG A 51 -21.64 -5.78 -2.66
CA ARG A 51 -21.69 -7.24 -2.91
C ARG A 51 -20.77 -7.70 -4.04
N VAL A 52 -20.45 -6.85 -5.01
CA VAL A 52 -19.58 -7.22 -6.13
C VAL A 52 -18.13 -7.47 -5.68
N ARG A 53 -17.66 -6.78 -4.63
CA ARG A 53 -16.26 -6.87 -4.16
C ARG A 53 -15.83 -8.30 -3.79
N PRO A 54 -16.52 -9.03 -2.89
CA PRO A 54 -16.13 -10.40 -2.55
C PRO A 54 -16.27 -11.37 -3.73
N VAL A 55 -17.25 -11.16 -4.61
CA VAL A 55 -17.44 -12.01 -5.82
C VAL A 55 -16.27 -11.85 -6.78
N ILE A 56 -15.83 -10.61 -7.04
CA ILE A 56 -14.68 -10.33 -7.89
C ILE A 56 -13.39 -10.82 -7.26
N ALA A 57 -13.21 -10.67 -5.94
CA ALA A 57 -12.06 -11.22 -5.23
C ALA A 57 -11.96 -12.75 -5.41
N LYS A 58 -13.08 -13.47 -5.25
CA LYS A 58 -13.16 -14.91 -5.49
C LYS A 58 -12.80 -15.29 -6.93
N TRP A 59 -13.32 -14.57 -7.93
CA TRP A 59 -12.99 -14.87 -9.33
C TRP A 59 -11.55 -14.55 -9.69
N LYS A 60 -10.97 -13.49 -9.11
CA LYS A 60 -9.54 -13.22 -9.23
C LYS A 60 -8.71 -14.35 -8.64
N GLN A 61 -9.08 -14.89 -7.48
CA GLN A 61 -8.43 -16.07 -6.91
C GLN A 61 -8.55 -17.29 -7.82
N ILE A 62 -9.71 -17.55 -8.44
CA ILE A 62 -9.85 -18.66 -9.40
C ILE A 62 -8.98 -18.46 -10.64
N ILE A 63 -8.89 -17.21 -11.14
CA ILE A 63 -8.04 -16.86 -12.28
C ILE A 63 -6.57 -17.07 -11.93
N GLU A 64 -6.14 -16.56 -10.78
CA GLU A 64 -4.77 -16.72 -10.29
C GLU A 64 -4.46 -18.20 -10.02
N ALA A 65 -5.39 -18.95 -9.43
CA ALA A 65 -5.19 -20.37 -9.17
C ALA A 65 -5.09 -21.20 -10.47
N ALA A 66 -5.90 -20.86 -11.48
CA ALA A 66 -5.78 -21.48 -12.79
C ALA A 66 -4.51 -21.04 -13.53
N ARG A 67 -3.97 -19.86 -13.21
CA ARG A 67 -2.75 -19.33 -13.83
C ARG A 67 -1.49 -19.91 -13.20
N TYR A 68 -1.44 -20.00 -11.89
CA TYR A 68 -0.22 -20.26 -11.14
C TYR A 68 -0.29 -21.47 -10.18
N GLY A 69 -1.46 -22.10 -10.03
CA GLY A 69 -1.68 -23.17 -9.05
C GLY A 69 -2.31 -22.68 -7.74
N SER A 70 -2.54 -23.57 -6.77
CA SER A 70 -3.05 -23.17 -5.43
C SER A 70 -2.17 -22.07 -4.79
N ASP A 71 -2.69 -21.32 -3.81
CA ASP A 71 -1.88 -20.28 -3.12
C ASP A 71 -0.55 -20.83 -2.58
N ASP A 72 -0.53 -22.09 -2.10
CA ASP A 72 0.68 -22.78 -1.66
C ASP A 72 1.68 -23.01 -2.80
N GLU A 73 1.21 -23.32 -4.00
CA GLU A 73 2.06 -23.50 -5.19
C GLU A 73 2.66 -22.17 -5.64
N LEU A 74 1.87 -21.10 -5.62
CA LEU A 74 2.35 -19.76 -5.94
C LEU A 74 3.42 -19.28 -4.96
N GLU A 75 3.25 -19.53 -3.66
CA GLU A 75 4.28 -19.22 -2.67
C GLU A 75 5.53 -20.08 -2.87
N ARG A 76 5.40 -21.39 -3.15
CA ARG A 76 6.56 -22.23 -3.51
C ARG A 76 7.31 -21.69 -4.73
N ILE A 77 6.61 -21.31 -5.79
CA ILE A 77 7.20 -20.73 -7.01
C ILE A 77 7.96 -19.45 -6.70
N LYS A 78 7.39 -18.55 -5.88
CA LYS A 78 8.07 -17.32 -5.45
C LYS A 78 9.32 -17.64 -4.64
N SER A 79 9.25 -18.56 -3.69
CA SER A 79 10.41 -18.99 -2.89
C SER A 79 11.53 -19.54 -3.75
N LEU A 80 11.22 -20.47 -4.65
CA LEU A 80 12.18 -21.04 -5.60
C LEU A 80 12.86 -19.94 -6.44
N ALA A 81 12.06 -19.02 -7.00
CA ALA A 81 12.59 -17.94 -7.81
C ALA A 81 13.48 -16.97 -6.98
N LEU A 82 13.14 -16.71 -5.72
CA LEU A 82 13.97 -15.88 -4.82
C LEU A 82 15.30 -16.56 -4.46
N GLU A 83 15.28 -17.87 -4.21
CA GLU A 83 16.51 -18.65 -3.96
C GLU A 83 17.44 -18.60 -5.18
N TRP A 84 16.90 -18.87 -6.36
CA TRP A 84 17.63 -18.75 -7.63
C TRP A 84 18.25 -17.37 -7.86
N ARG A 85 17.56 -16.30 -7.47
CA ARG A 85 18.11 -14.95 -7.55
C ARG A 85 19.28 -14.75 -6.59
N GLU A 86 19.20 -15.29 -5.39
CA GLU A 86 20.31 -15.23 -4.44
C GLU A 86 21.52 -16.02 -4.94
N ASP A 87 21.30 -17.14 -5.63
CA ASP A 87 22.37 -17.90 -6.30
C ASP A 87 23.01 -17.08 -7.43
N LEU A 88 22.20 -16.50 -8.33
CA LEU A 88 22.70 -15.59 -9.38
C LEU A 88 23.47 -14.39 -8.82
N ARG A 89 23.09 -13.89 -7.63
CA ARG A 89 23.75 -12.76 -6.97
C ARG A 89 25.11 -13.15 -6.37
N ARG A 90 25.27 -14.41 -5.95
CA ARG A 90 26.52 -14.94 -5.37
C ARG A 90 27.47 -15.49 -6.43
N ALA A 91 26.94 -15.95 -7.55
CA ALA A 91 27.68 -16.55 -8.65
C ALA A 91 28.68 -15.57 -9.30
N GLY A 92 29.84 -16.11 -9.71
CA GLY A 92 30.78 -15.40 -10.57
C GLY A 92 30.24 -15.24 -12.01
N PRO A 93 30.89 -14.44 -12.90
CA PRO A 93 30.37 -14.17 -14.24
C PRO A 93 30.07 -15.42 -15.08
N GLN A 94 30.98 -16.40 -15.11
CA GLN A 94 30.82 -17.63 -15.90
C GLN A 94 29.71 -18.55 -15.36
N GLU A 95 29.65 -18.69 -14.04
CA GLU A 95 28.62 -19.47 -13.35
C GLU A 95 27.25 -18.83 -13.53
N ARG A 96 27.17 -17.50 -13.45
CA ARG A 96 25.95 -16.73 -13.70
C ARG A 96 25.41 -16.95 -15.12
N GLU A 97 26.26 -16.94 -16.13
CA GLU A 97 25.86 -17.24 -17.51
C GLU A 97 25.29 -18.66 -17.62
N THR A 98 25.95 -19.63 -16.98
CA THR A 98 25.49 -21.03 -16.95
C THR A 98 24.13 -21.15 -16.24
N LEU A 99 23.95 -20.51 -15.09
CA LEU A 99 22.69 -20.50 -14.34
C LEU A 99 21.54 -19.88 -15.15
N ILE A 100 21.82 -18.82 -15.91
CA ILE A 100 20.82 -18.20 -16.80
C ILE A 100 20.46 -19.14 -17.97
N ASP A 101 21.43 -19.85 -18.54
CA ASP A 101 21.20 -20.77 -19.66
C ASP A 101 20.35 -21.99 -19.26
N VAL A 102 20.57 -22.52 -18.04
CA VAL A 102 19.79 -23.67 -17.54
C VAL A 102 18.43 -23.28 -16.95
N LEU A 103 18.19 -21.99 -16.67
CA LEU A 103 16.94 -21.48 -16.08
C LEU A 103 15.66 -21.98 -16.78
N PRO A 104 15.53 -21.96 -18.11
CA PRO A 104 14.30 -22.42 -18.77
C PRO A 104 14.01 -23.90 -18.52
N HIS A 105 15.06 -24.72 -18.46
CA HIS A 105 14.94 -26.15 -18.22
C HIS A 105 14.54 -26.44 -16.78
N VAL A 106 15.19 -25.81 -15.79
CA VAL A 106 14.84 -26.02 -14.37
C VAL A 106 13.46 -25.45 -14.05
N ALA A 107 13.11 -24.28 -14.58
CA ALA A 107 11.75 -23.75 -14.40
C ALA A 107 10.67 -24.71 -14.93
N ALA A 108 10.97 -25.48 -15.98
CA ALA A 108 10.07 -26.48 -16.55
C ALA A 108 10.03 -27.81 -15.79
N THR A 109 11.03 -28.12 -14.95
CA THR A 109 10.98 -29.27 -14.03
C THR A 109 10.16 -28.95 -12.78
N GLU A 110 10.21 -27.71 -12.33
CA GLU A 110 9.58 -27.26 -11.07
C GLU A 110 8.11 -26.84 -11.23
N ALA A 111 7.70 -26.45 -12.44
CA ALA A 111 6.35 -25.95 -12.67
C ALA A 111 5.84 -26.23 -14.09
N THR A 112 4.56 -25.94 -14.34
CA THR A 112 3.94 -26.13 -15.67
C THR A 112 3.16 -24.91 -16.16
N GLY A 113 3.06 -24.75 -17.48
CA GLY A 113 2.31 -23.66 -18.11
C GLY A 113 2.85 -22.27 -17.72
N SER A 114 1.96 -21.36 -17.33
CA SER A 114 2.31 -19.96 -16.99
C SER A 114 3.22 -19.82 -15.78
N SER A 115 3.30 -20.82 -14.89
CA SER A 115 4.20 -20.81 -13.74
C SER A 115 5.67 -20.91 -14.13
N VAL A 116 5.99 -21.65 -15.20
CA VAL A 116 7.36 -21.73 -15.77
C VAL A 116 7.85 -20.34 -16.15
N ARG A 117 7.01 -19.61 -16.88
CA ARG A 117 7.31 -18.23 -17.29
C ARG A 117 7.42 -17.29 -16.09
N LEU A 118 6.56 -17.45 -15.09
CA LEU A 118 6.63 -16.64 -13.87
C LEU A 118 7.97 -16.80 -13.15
N ILE A 119 8.49 -18.04 -13.01
CA ILE A 119 9.81 -18.29 -12.43
C ILE A 119 10.87 -17.50 -13.20
N GLN A 120 10.89 -17.64 -14.52
CA GLN A 120 11.87 -16.95 -15.38
C GLN A 120 11.77 -15.42 -15.25
N ASP A 121 10.56 -14.88 -15.31
CA ASP A 121 10.30 -13.44 -15.23
C ASP A 121 10.75 -12.86 -13.87
N ILE A 122 10.55 -13.60 -12.76
CA ILE A 122 11.01 -13.22 -11.43
C ILE A 122 12.54 -13.30 -11.34
N VAL A 123 13.13 -14.44 -11.75
CA VAL A 123 14.58 -14.66 -11.67
C VAL A 123 15.35 -13.63 -12.47
N LEU A 124 14.87 -13.28 -13.66
CA LEU A 124 15.49 -12.30 -14.54
C LEU A 124 15.11 -10.85 -14.20
N GLY A 125 14.23 -10.62 -13.23
CA GLY A 125 13.79 -9.28 -12.83
C GLY A 125 13.01 -8.54 -13.92
N GLN A 126 12.38 -9.27 -14.83
CA GLN A 126 11.66 -8.72 -15.98
C GLN A 126 10.22 -8.35 -15.61
N ASN A 127 9.52 -9.26 -14.94
CA ASN A 127 8.14 -9.06 -14.54
C ASN A 127 7.81 -9.84 -13.26
N THR A 128 7.81 -9.15 -12.14
CA THR A 128 7.77 -9.76 -10.82
C THR A 128 6.48 -9.35 -10.10
N PRO A 129 5.85 -10.24 -9.29
CA PRO A 129 4.78 -9.83 -8.41
C PRO A 129 5.22 -8.67 -7.52
N LEU A 130 4.47 -7.56 -7.55
CA LEU A 130 4.92 -6.32 -6.92
C LEU A 130 5.19 -6.49 -5.42
N MET A 131 4.47 -7.40 -4.77
CA MET A 131 4.57 -7.65 -3.33
C MET A 131 5.70 -8.59 -2.91
N ILE A 132 6.44 -9.19 -3.86
CA ILE A 132 7.35 -10.31 -3.59
C ILE A 132 8.41 -9.97 -2.52
N ALA A 133 8.96 -8.76 -2.58
CA ALA A 133 10.08 -8.33 -1.74
C ALA A 133 9.63 -7.38 -0.61
N LEU A 134 8.32 -7.26 -0.38
CA LEU A 134 7.78 -6.40 0.66
C LEU A 134 8.19 -6.84 2.08
N PRO A 135 8.16 -8.15 2.43
CA PRO A 135 8.62 -8.59 3.75
C PRO A 135 10.07 -8.17 4.02
N ASP A 136 10.96 -8.36 3.05
CA ASP A 136 12.38 -7.99 3.13
C ASP A 136 12.60 -6.47 3.21
N TRP A 137 11.82 -5.69 2.45
CA TRP A 137 11.91 -4.23 2.54
C TRP A 137 11.48 -3.70 3.92
N ILE A 138 10.44 -4.29 4.51
CA ILE A 138 9.94 -3.87 5.81
C ILE A 138 10.88 -4.31 6.95
N SER A 139 11.52 -5.48 6.81
CA SER A 139 12.50 -5.98 7.80
C SER A 139 13.77 -5.11 7.81
N THR A 140 14.24 -4.67 6.64
CA THR A 140 15.44 -3.81 6.50
C THR A 140 15.24 -2.36 6.94
N SER A 141 13.99 -1.90 7.09
CA SER A 141 13.69 -0.52 7.50
C SER A 141 13.89 -0.27 9.00
N THR A 142 14.52 0.86 9.37
CA THR A 142 14.66 1.34 10.76
C THR A 142 13.46 2.19 11.23
N ASN A 143 12.42 2.33 10.41
CA ASN A 143 11.23 3.11 10.73
C ASN A 143 10.46 2.53 11.93
N THR A 144 9.68 3.39 12.60
CA THR A 144 8.74 2.96 13.65
C THR A 144 7.70 1.99 13.12
N SER A 145 7.13 1.15 13.99
CA SER A 145 6.09 0.18 13.64
C SER A 145 4.89 0.82 12.94
N LYS A 146 4.44 1.98 13.43
CA LYS A 146 3.36 2.78 12.82
C LYS A 146 3.69 3.18 11.38
N THR A 147 4.91 3.66 11.14
CA THR A 147 5.36 4.05 9.80
C THR A 147 5.49 2.84 8.88
N LYS A 148 6.02 1.70 9.35
CA LYS A 148 6.08 0.45 8.59
C LYS A 148 4.69 -0.03 8.18
N ALA A 149 3.72 -0.02 9.10
CA ALA A 149 2.34 -0.42 8.82
C ALA A 149 1.67 0.48 7.78
N MET A 150 1.89 1.81 7.89
CA MET A 150 1.41 2.78 6.91
C MET A 150 2.01 2.53 5.52
N GLN A 151 3.34 2.37 5.42
CA GLN A 151 4.01 2.07 4.16
C GLN A 151 3.51 0.75 3.56
N LYS A 152 3.36 -0.31 4.38
CA LYS A 152 2.78 -1.59 3.95
C LYS A 152 1.38 -1.40 3.36
N ALA A 153 0.53 -0.57 3.97
CA ALA A 153 -0.80 -0.27 3.46
C ALA A 153 -0.75 0.50 2.12
N ASP A 154 0.19 1.44 1.96
CA ASP A 154 0.37 2.17 0.70
C ASP A 154 0.85 1.24 -0.44
N ILE A 155 1.81 0.35 -0.16
CA ILE A 155 2.28 -0.65 -1.14
C ILE A 155 1.18 -1.66 -1.48
N ASN A 156 0.38 -2.10 -0.51
CA ASN A 156 -0.80 -2.93 -0.76
C ASN A 156 -1.78 -2.23 -1.71
N ARG A 157 -2.04 -0.92 -1.52
CA ARG A 157 -2.90 -0.14 -2.41
C ARG A 157 -2.34 -0.10 -3.83
N LEU A 158 -1.03 0.10 -3.97
CA LEU A 158 -0.34 0.05 -5.26
C LEU A 158 -0.52 -1.35 -5.91
N ALA A 159 -0.27 -2.43 -5.16
CA ALA A 159 -0.38 -3.80 -5.65
C ALA A 159 -1.80 -4.22 -6.04
N GLN A 160 -2.82 -3.68 -5.38
CA GLN A 160 -4.22 -3.87 -5.78
C GLN A 160 -4.51 -3.29 -7.16
N ARG A 161 -3.82 -2.21 -7.54
CA ARG A 161 -3.95 -1.57 -8.86
C ARG A 161 -3.00 -2.18 -9.89
N PHE A 162 -1.80 -2.58 -9.48
CA PHE A 162 -0.71 -3.09 -10.29
C PHE A 162 -0.15 -4.37 -9.66
N PRO A 163 -0.70 -5.55 -10.00
CA PRO A 163 -0.24 -6.81 -9.42
C PRO A 163 1.23 -7.13 -9.74
N MET A 164 1.71 -6.72 -10.92
CA MET A 164 3.06 -6.98 -11.40
C MET A 164 3.88 -5.71 -11.59
N THR A 165 5.21 -5.82 -11.52
CA THR A 165 6.12 -4.68 -11.73
C THR A 165 6.01 -4.10 -13.14
N ALA A 166 5.78 -4.93 -14.17
CA ALA A 166 5.62 -4.44 -15.55
C ALA A 166 4.35 -3.59 -15.75
N ASP A 167 3.34 -3.73 -14.87
CA ASP A 167 2.14 -2.90 -14.92
C ASP A 167 2.41 -1.46 -14.44
N VAL A 168 3.50 -1.23 -13.70
CA VAL A 168 3.87 0.05 -13.10
C VAL A 168 4.69 0.88 -14.09
N THR A 169 4.00 1.52 -15.02
CA THR A 169 4.59 2.46 -16.00
C THR A 169 4.26 3.90 -15.65
N LYS A 170 5.07 4.88 -16.11
CA LYS A 170 4.80 6.32 -15.90
C LYS A 170 3.37 6.71 -16.31
N LYS A 171 2.90 6.22 -17.46
CA LYS A 171 1.54 6.43 -17.95
C LYS A 171 0.49 5.88 -16.99
N SER A 172 0.67 4.65 -16.52
CA SER A 172 -0.28 3.99 -15.62
C SER A 172 -0.31 4.61 -14.23
N VAL A 173 0.85 5.08 -13.73
CA VAL A 173 0.96 5.75 -12.43
C VAL A 173 0.26 7.10 -12.48
N ASN A 174 0.44 7.88 -13.54
CA ASN A 174 -0.29 9.16 -13.70
C ASN A 174 -1.81 8.94 -13.71
N ALA A 175 -2.30 7.97 -14.49
CA ALA A 175 -3.72 7.63 -14.49
C ALA A 175 -4.22 7.18 -13.10
N TRP A 176 -3.41 6.44 -12.36
CA TRP A 176 -3.75 6.05 -11.00
C TRP A 176 -3.77 7.24 -10.03
N VAL A 177 -2.88 8.22 -10.20
CA VAL A 177 -2.92 9.46 -9.41
C VAL A 177 -4.20 10.24 -9.66
N ASP A 178 -4.63 10.34 -10.92
CA ASP A 178 -5.91 10.96 -11.27
C ASP A 178 -7.09 10.19 -10.63
N GLU A 179 -7.08 8.86 -10.69
CA GLU A 179 -8.07 8.01 -10.00
C GLU A 179 -8.09 8.27 -8.48
N LEU A 180 -6.93 8.38 -7.82
CA LEU A 180 -6.82 8.66 -6.38
C LEU A 180 -7.39 10.05 -6.01
N GLN A 181 -7.22 11.03 -6.90
CA GLN A 181 -7.67 12.40 -6.66
C GLN A 181 -9.17 12.57 -6.96
N GLU A 182 -9.61 12.12 -8.13
CA GLU A 182 -10.96 12.37 -8.64
C GLU A 182 -11.98 11.36 -8.12
N THR A 183 -11.59 10.09 -8.00
CA THR A 183 -12.51 9.01 -7.61
C THR A 183 -12.47 8.74 -6.11
N GLU A 184 -11.27 8.67 -5.51
CA GLU A 184 -11.11 8.44 -4.07
C GLU A 184 -11.13 9.74 -3.23
N GLY A 185 -11.07 10.92 -3.88
CA GLY A 185 -11.13 12.21 -3.19
C GLY A 185 -9.94 12.47 -2.26
N LEU A 186 -8.79 11.82 -2.48
CA LEU A 186 -7.63 11.98 -1.62
C LEU A 186 -6.97 13.34 -1.79
N SER A 187 -6.55 13.95 -0.68
CA SER A 187 -5.84 15.23 -0.74
C SER A 187 -4.49 15.09 -1.46
N PRO A 188 -4.01 16.13 -2.17
CA PRO A 188 -2.69 16.11 -2.80
C PRO A 188 -1.54 15.80 -1.84
N SER A 189 -1.67 16.16 -0.56
CA SER A 189 -0.69 15.79 0.48
C SER A 189 -0.67 14.29 0.77
N THR A 190 -1.84 13.65 0.79
CA THR A 190 -1.98 12.21 1.01
C THR A 190 -1.45 11.44 -0.19
N ILE A 191 -1.78 11.87 -1.41
CA ILE A 191 -1.27 11.24 -2.64
C ILE A 191 0.25 11.31 -2.69
N ARG A 192 0.85 12.48 -2.40
CA ARG A 192 2.31 12.63 -2.31
C ARG A 192 2.96 11.68 -1.29
N ARG A 193 2.31 11.48 -0.13
CA ARG A 193 2.77 10.55 0.90
C ARG A 193 2.74 9.10 0.40
N ILE A 194 1.66 8.69 -0.26
CA ILE A 194 1.53 7.35 -0.88
C ILE A 194 2.64 7.14 -1.92
N LEU A 195 2.78 8.07 -2.88
CA LEU A 195 3.79 7.98 -3.93
C LEU A 195 5.22 7.96 -3.38
N SER A 196 5.47 8.65 -2.26
CA SER A 196 6.76 8.59 -1.58
C SER A 196 7.07 7.18 -1.06
N ALA A 197 6.10 6.51 -0.44
CA ALA A 197 6.25 5.11 -0.02
C ALA A 197 6.49 4.19 -1.23
N CYS A 198 5.68 4.33 -2.28
CA CYS A 198 5.83 3.58 -3.52
C CYS A 198 7.21 3.75 -4.16
N ARG A 199 7.71 4.98 -4.26
CA ARG A 199 9.03 5.27 -4.84
C ARG A 199 10.17 4.69 -3.98
N MET A 200 10.06 4.75 -2.65
CA MET A 200 11.07 4.13 -1.77
C MET A 200 11.12 2.62 -1.97
N TYR A 201 9.97 1.97 -2.07
CA TYR A 201 9.89 0.55 -2.35
C TYR A 201 10.39 0.21 -3.77
N TRP A 202 10.05 0.99 -4.79
CA TRP A 202 10.55 0.81 -6.14
C TRP A 202 12.08 0.89 -6.22
N LYS A 203 12.68 1.85 -5.51
CA LYS A 203 14.15 1.94 -5.38
C LYS A 203 14.75 0.72 -4.69
N PHE A 204 14.05 0.14 -3.71
CA PHE A 204 14.48 -1.12 -3.09
C PHE A 204 14.43 -2.28 -4.08
N LEU A 205 13.34 -2.40 -4.86
CA LEU A 205 13.23 -3.39 -5.92
C LEU A 205 14.35 -3.26 -6.95
N ALA A 206 14.68 -2.02 -7.36
CA ALA A 206 15.77 -1.76 -8.29
C ALA A 206 17.14 -2.19 -7.74
N ARG A 207 17.43 -1.89 -6.46
CA ARG A 207 18.68 -2.35 -5.80
C ARG A 207 18.79 -3.86 -5.67
N LYS A 208 17.66 -4.56 -5.71
CA LYS A 208 17.56 -6.01 -5.64
C LYS A 208 17.38 -6.63 -7.02
N ASP A 209 17.55 -5.84 -8.09
CA ASP A 209 17.42 -6.22 -9.50
C ASP A 209 16.05 -6.83 -9.87
N PHE A 210 14.98 -6.51 -9.14
CA PHE A 210 13.60 -6.92 -9.48
C PHE A 210 12.95 -6.04 -10.54
N VAL A 211 13.53 -4.86 -10.77
CA VAL A 211 13.15 -3.89 -11.80
C VAL A 211 14.42 -3.18 -12.27
N SER A 212 14.38 -2.60 -13.47
CA SER A 212 15.49 -1.77 -13.97
C SER A 212 15.73 -0.56 -13.09
N SER A 213 17.00 -0.24 -12.82
CA SER A 213 17.41 0.97 -12.11
C SER A 213 17.26 2.25 -12.94
N GLU A 214 17.08 2.13 -14.26
CA GLU A 214 16.97 3.27 -15.18
C GLU A 214 15.55 3.84 -15.24
N THR A 215 14.55 3.10 -14.76
CA THR A 215 13.14 3.50 -14.85
C THR A 215 12.59 3.94 -13.49
N ASP A 216 12.16 5.20 -13.38
CA ASP A 216 11.36 5.71 -12.26
C ASP A 216 9.93 6.03 -12.76
N PRO A 217 8.98 5.08 -12.64
CA PRO A 217 7.61 5.28 -13.09
C PRO A 217 6.83 6.29 -12.22
N PHE A 218 7.37 6.67 -11.06
CA PHE A 218 6.78 7.66 -10.18
C PHE A 218 7.32 9.07 -10.42
N SER A 219 8.29 9.24 -11.32
CA SER A 219 8.86 10.55 -11.64
C SER A 219 7.76 11.49 -12.13
N GLU A 220 7.70 12.69 -11.54
CA GLU A 220 6.73 13.76 -11.85
C GLU A 220 5.24 13.41 -11.66
N ALA A 221 4.90 12.21 -11.22
CA ALA A 221 3.50 11.80 -11.00
C ALA A 221 2.83 12.47 -9.80
N ALA A 222 3.61 13.09 -8.91
CA ALA A 222 3.10 13.72 -7.72
C ALA A 222 2.28 14.98 -8.05
N PRO A 223 1.04 15.12 -7.52
CA PRO A 223 0.27 16.33 -7.73
C PRO A 223 1.04 17.53 -7.17
N THR A 224 0.99 18.64 -7.90
CA THR A 224 1.67 19.87 -7.52
C THR A 224 1.19 20.33 -6.14
N LYS A 225 2.11 20.88 -5.34
CA LYS A 225 1.71 21.53 -4.09
C LYS A 225 0.84 22.71 -4.47
N ALA A 226 -0.45 22.65 -4.15
CA ALA A 226 -1.26 23.86 -4.11
C ALA A 226 -0.56 24.87 -3.19
N ASN A 227 -0.30 26.07 -3.71
CA ASN A 227 0.17 27.19 -2.91
C ASN A 227 -1.01 27.66 -2.05
N SER A 228 -1.32 26.92 -0.98
CA SER A 228 -2.20 27.46 0.07
C SER A 228 -1.52 28.72 0.60
N SER A 229 -2.22 29.85 0.55
CA SER A 229 -1.69 31.10 1.08
C SER A 229 -1.41 30.91 2.58
N LYS A 230 -0.53 31.74 3.16
CA LYS A 230 -0.34 31.74 4.62
C LYS A 230 -1.66 31.99 5.37
N ALA A 231 -2.62 32.68 4.74
CA ALA A 231 -3.95 32.93 5.27
C ALA A 231 -4.79 31.64 5.38
N ASP A 232 -4.86 30.82 4.32
CA ASP A 232 -5.65 29.59 4.31
C ASP A 232 -5.20 28.56 5.35
N LYS A 233 -3.88 28.53 5.65
CA LYS A 233 -3.33 27.66 6.70
C LYS A 233 -3.67 28.16 8.11
N LYS A 234 -3.70 29.48 8.31
CA LYS A 234 -4.00 30.11 9.60
C LYS A 234 -5.47 29.92 9.98
N GLU A 235 -6.36 29.91 8.99
CA GLU A 235 -7.80 29.70 9.21
C GLU A 235 -8.12 28.30 9.76
N LYS A 236 -7.43 27.25 9.29
CA LYS A 236 -7.70 25.85 9.70
C LYS A 236 -7.06 25.42 11.02
N ARG A 237 -6.01 26.12 11.48
CA ARG A 237 -5.33 25.83 12.75
C ARG A 237 -5.00 27.14 13.45
N GLN A 238 -5.91 27.58 14.30
CA GLN A 238 -5.66 28.70 15.20
C GLN A 238 -5.09 28.20 16.54
N PRO A 239 -4.10 28.89 17.11
CA PRO A 239 -3.65 28.60 18.47
C PRO A 239 -4.77 28.97 19.45
N PHE A 240 -4.93 28.18 20.50
CA PHE A 240 -5.77 28.57 21.62
C PHE A 240 -5.14 29.74 22.36
N SER A 241 -5.95 30.70 22.75
CA SER A 241 -5.59 31.73 23.72
C SER A 241 -5.40 31.10 25.12
N PRO A 242 -4.61 31.73 26.01
CA PRO A 242 -4.45 31.23 27.38
C PRO A 242 -5.79 31.03 28.11
N ALA A 243 -6.76 31.92 27.89
CA ALA A 243 -8.09 31.81 28.47
C ALA A 243 -8.85 30.58 27.96
N GLU A 244 -8.76 30.27 26.66
CA GLU A 244 -9.38 29.06 26.09
C GLU A 244 -8.73 27.78 26.62
N VAL A 245 -7.41 27.76 26.82
CA VAL A 245 -6.72 26.60 27.40
C VAL A 245 -7.18 26.33 28.84
N VAL A 246 -7.30 27.38 29.67
CA VAL A 246 -7.83 27.27 31.03
C VAL A 246 -9.29 26.78 31.01
N GLN A 247 -10.12 27.32 30.11
CA GLN A 247 -11.50 26.86 29.96
C GLN A 247 -11.59 25.39 29.53
N LEU A 248 -10.71 24.91 28.64
CA LEU A 248 -10.65 23.51 28.23
C LEU A 248 -10.27 22.59 29.40
N ARG A 249 -9.28 22.98 30.21
CA ARG A 249 -8.89 22.27 31.43
C ARG A 249 -10.06 22.17 32.41
N ASP A 250 -10.71 23.29 32.70
CA ASP A 250 -11.78 23.34 33.69
C ASP A 250 -13.02 22.55 33.24
N LYS A 251 -13.35 22.61 31.94
CA LYS A 251 -14.43 21.79 31.37
C LYS A 251 -14.10 20.28 31.41
N ALA A 252 -12.84 19.90 31.22
CA ALA A 252 -12.42 18.50 31.38
C ALA A 252 -12.61 18.03 32.84
N ALA A 253 -12.16 18.84 33.80
CA ALA A 253 -12.33 18.57 35.22
C ALA A 253 -13.81 18.49 35.65
N GLN A 254 -14.65 19.42 35.19
CA GLN A 254 -16.10 19.42 35.46
C GLN A 254 -16.81 18.18 34.90
N LYS A 255 -16.30 17.60 33.82
CA LYS A 255 -16.79 16.34 33.25
C LYS A 255 -16.25 15.10 33.96
N GLY A 256 -15.41 15.26 34.98
CA GLY A 256 -14.74 14.16 35.69
C GLY A 256 -13.58 13.53 34.95
N ASP A 257 -13.12 14.10 33.83
CA ASP A 257 -11.96 13.61 33.08
C ASP A 257 -10.67 14.22 33.63
N THR A 258 -10.28 13.73 34.81
CA THR A 258 -9.09 14.21 35.53
C THR A 258 -7.81 14.00 34.72
N LYS A 259 -7.71 12.88 33.98
CA LYS A 259 -6.55 12.58 33.13
C LYS A 259 -6.39 13.62 32.01
N LEU A 260 -7.48 14.00 31.35
CA LEU A 260 -7.42 15.05 30.33
C LEU A 260 -7.08 16.41 30.94
N ALA A 261 -7.61 16.74 32.12
CA ALA A 261 -7.28 17.98 32.82
C ALA A 261 -5.78 18.05 33.18
N ASP A 262 -5.20 16.93 33.66
CA ASP A 262 -3.77 16.82 33.96
C ASP A 262 -2.92 16.95 32.69
N LEU A 263 -3.32 16.31 31.59
CA LEU A 263 -2.64 16.43 30.29
C LEU A 263 -2.62 17.88 29.79
N ILE A 264 -3.75 18.59 29.88
CA ILE A 264 -3.83 20.00 29.48
C ILE A 264 -2.93 20.84 30.40
N THR A 265 -2.93 20.57 31.70
CA THR A 265 -2.12 21.30 32.68
C THR A 265 -0.61 21.12 32.43
N ILE A 266 -0.15 19.88 32.22
CA ILE A 266 1.27 19.64 31.91
C ILE A 266 1.61 20.25 30.55
N GLY A 267 0.76 20.07 29.54
CA GLY A 267 1.00 20.57 28.18
C GLY A 267 1.07 22.09 28.10
N MET A 268 0.24 22.81 28.84
CA MET A 268 0.22 24.28 28.81
C MET A 268 1.46 24.91 29.47
N TRP A 269 2.08 24.24 30.45
CA TRP A 269 3.29 24.73 31.14
C TRP A 269 4.58 24.27 30.47
N THR A 270 4.62 23.05 29.92
CA THR A 270 5.85 22.45 29.40
C THR A 270 6.02 22.60 27.89
N GLY A 271 4.93 22.73 27.13
CA GLY A 271 4.97 22.69 25.66
C GLY A 271 5.37 21.33 25.07
N MET A 272 5.48 20.28 25.89
CA MET A 272 5.84 18.93 25.47
C MET A 272 4.82 18.36 24.47
N ARG A 273 5.27 17.45 23.59
CA ARG A 273 4.34 16.70 22.73
C ARG A 273 3.45 15.80 23.58
N ILE A 274 2.20 15.59 23.14
CA ILE A 274 1.25 14.72 23.86
C ILE A 274 1.81 13.32 24.14
N GLU A 275 2.55 12.72 23.20
CA GLU A 275 3.18 11.40 23.38
C GLU A 275 4.29 11.44 24.45
N GLU A 276 5.01 12.56 24.58
CA GLU A 276 6.04 12.74 25.62
C GLU A 276 5.38 12.83 27.00
N ILE A 277 4.33 13.64 27.14
CA ILE A 277 3.56 13.79 28.38
C ILE A 277 2.99 12.43 28.83
N CYS A 278 2.35 11.69 27.91
CA CYS A 278 1.79 10.38 28.21
C CYS A 278 2.83 9.30 28.56
N SER A 279 4.12 9.57 28.33
CA SER A 279 5.21 8.64 28.64
C SER A 279 6.03 9.05 29.88
N VAL A 280 5.66 10.13 30.57
CA VAL A 280 6.29 10.59 31.80
C VAL A 280 6.18 9.53 32.89
N ARG A 281 7.28 9.30 33.61
CA ARG A 281 7.38 8.39 34.75
C ARG A 281 7.76 9.16 36.02
N HIS A 282 7.52 8.58 37.20
CA HIS A 282 7.99 9.16 38.46
C HIS A 282 9.52 9.39 38.48
N SER A 283 10.29 8.53 37.81
CA SER A 283 11.74 8.68 37.65
C SER A 283 12.18 9.90 36.84
N ASP A 284 11.26 10.49 36.06
CA ASP A 284 11.51 11.66 35.23
C ASP A 284 11.40 12.96 36.06
N ILE A 285 11.04 12.89 37.34
CA ILE A 285 10.80 14.05 38.20
C ILE A 285 11.88 14.15 39.27
N SER A 286 12.54 15.30 39.36
CA SER A 286 13.54 15.59 40.39
C SER A 286 13.31 16.98 40.98
N GLY A 287 12.85 17.05 42.23
CA GLY A 287 12.44 18.29 42.86
C GLY A 287 11.28 18.94 42.11
N ALA A 288 11.49 20.17 41.61
CA ALA A 288 10.52 20.92 40.80
C ALA A 288 10.77 20.78 39.28
N LEU A 289 11.65 19.85 38.86
CA LEU A 289 12.02 19.67 37.46
C LEU A 289 11.45 18.37 36.89
N LEU A 290 10.91 18.48 35.67
CA LEU A 290 10.57 17.35 34.81
C LEU A 290 11.64 17.18 33.74
N HIS A 291 12.26 16.00 33.70
CA HIS A 291 13.32 15.63 32.77
C HIS A 291 12.79 14.69 31.70
N LYS A 292 12.66 15.16 30.46
CA LYS A 292 12.25 14.32 29.32
C LYS A 292 13.04 14.67 28.07
N SER A 293 13.49 13.64 27.33
CA SER A 293 14.23 13.82 26.07
C SER A 293 15.51 14.67 26.17
N GLY A 294 16.12 14.78 27.35
CA GLY A 294 17.31 15.61 27.60
C GLY A 294 17.01 17.10 27.85
N GLU A 295 15.74 17.50 27.84
CA GLU A 295 15.28 18.84 28.19
C GLU A 295 14.72 18.86 29.61
N GLY A 296 15.04 19.91 30.36
CA GLY A 296 14.51 20.16 31.71
C GLY A 296 13.39 21.19 31.64
N PHE A 297 12.21 20.83 32.15
CA PHE A 297 11.06 21.71 32.25
C PHE A 297 10.81 22.06 33.72
N ILE A 298 10.51 23.33 34.01
CA ILE A 298 10.09 23.76 35.34
C ILE A 298 8.60 23.49 35.46
N LEU A 299 8.22 22.68 36.45
CA LEU A 299 6.83 22.37 36.78
C LEU A 299 6.19 23.44 37.67
#